data_AF-A0A965T855-F1
#
_entry.id   AF-A0A965T855-F1
#
_cell.length_a   1.000
_cell.length_b   1.000
_cell.length_c   1.000
_cell.angle_alpha   90.00
_cell.angle_beta   90.00
_cell.angle_gamma   90.00
#
_symmetry.space_group_name_H-M   'P 1'
#
loop_
_entity.id
_entity.type
_entity.pdbx_description
1 polymer ?
#
loop_
_entity_poly.entity_id
_entity_poly.type
_entity_poly.pdbx_seq_one_letter_code
_entity_poly.pdbx_strand_id
1 'polypeptide(L)'
;MFSNKTKVKFIFKSISIIVVLCFFTQDIAWAVNGSSLWSVINGNRVLDANARDFTNLAKIRIPDDYGIVKEIHNTGSGKVIINIQDTHPNLNAQESISKLLETLENEYNLKLVSLEGALGPVDTSLFQSHPDKQPRKDIAYYFMRRGKINAAEYYKISQDSAINLFGAENDSLYRANVKSYIESLNGKGHVHKAVMELKKAVSNLKQRIYSKTLKQLDGKKLQYRTDTISFKEYWKYLGSLARSCRININDYANVKAILEASDIEERTDFSAAERERQALIELLAKTLPKEDAQTLLAESMSFKLGRTEPAVFHNHLRQLAVTSGIDMGLYPNLSSYTDYISRHSDVIIDDLFMELDELVFAIQEKYFANDDERLLADLSRRLDIIVDLLDAKIVNSDLDYYNSRKEDFYPASIYKDISRLMSKYDINDNLSEPVEAIARALPNVETFYAIAHKRDSAMIDNTLAKMESDGRQLAVMVTGGFHTKGIARILKERGISYMVILPKFSKAPLERPYDDIILNKREPFEDILSKGDYYLQAPSVFSGFQPADELKIAFLTFCLLAATVEQEGRFAVNLLGDQFIIYKEKDTID
;
A
#
# COMPACT_ATOMS: atom_id res chain seq x y z
N MET A 1 -47.55 31.29 24.37
CA MET A 1 -46.42 31.32 23.42
C MET A 1 -45.94 29.89 23.08
N PHE A 2 -46.83 29.02 22.59
CA PHE A 2 -46.52 27.64 22.21
C PHE A 2 -47.35 27.24 20.99
N SER A 3 -46.96 27.70 19.80
CA SER A 3 -47.59 27.29 18.52
C SER A 3 -46.59 27.12 17.37
N ASN A 4 -45.35 27.62 17.50
CA ASN A 4 -44.38 27.56 16.40
C ASN A 4 -43.52 26.28 16.32
N LYS A 5 -43.38 25.50 17.40
CA LYS A 5 -42.53 24.28 17.35
C LYS A 5 -43.19 23.10 16.61
N THR A 6 -44.52 23.03 16.60
CA THR A 6 -45.27 21.93 15.95
C THR A 6 -45.34 22.12 14.43
N LYS A 7 -45.47 23.36 13.96
CA LYS A 7 -45.46 23.69 12.52
C LYS A 7 -44.09 23.45 11.87
N VAL A 8 -42.99 23.76 12.56
CA VAL A 8 -41.63 23.52 12.04
C VAL A 8 -41.34 22.02 11.94
N LYS A 9 -41.72 21.21 12.95
CA LYS A 9 -41.60 19.74 12.86
C LYS A 9 -42.42 19.14 11.73
N PHE A 10 -43.61 19.68 11.43
CA PHE A 10 -44.43 19.22 10.31
C PHE A 10 -43.78 19.55 8.96
N ILE A 11 -43.21 20.75 8.80
CA ILE A 11 -42.51 21.16 7.57
C ILE A 11 -41.27 20.29 7.31
N PHE A 12 -40.45 20.02 8.33
CA PHE A 12 -39.30 19.13 8.18
C PHE A 12 -39.69 17.69 7.83
N LYS A 13 -40.79 17.18 8.43
CA LYS A 13 -41.29 15.83 8.10
C LYS A 13 -41.80 15.75 6.66
N SER A 14 -42.47 16.79 6.16
CA SER A 14 -42.92 16.86 4.76
C SER A 14 -41.75 17.00 3.77
N ILE A 15 -40.72 17.78 4.10
CA ILE A 15 -39.51 17.90 3.26
C ILE A 15 -38.74 16.57 3.23
N SER A 16 -38.57 15.89 4.37
CA SER A 16 -37.92 14.56 4.39
C SER A 16 -38.72 13.52 3.60
N ILE A 17 -40.06 13.55 3.65
CA ILE A 17 -40.91 12.66 2.85
C ILE A 17 -40.77 12.96 1.36
N ILE A 18 -40.68 14.24 0.96
CA ILE A 18 -40.46 14.64 -0.44
C ILE A 18 -39.06 14.23 -0.92
N VAL A 19 -38.01 14.41 -0.11
CA VAL A 19 -36.65 13.96 -0.44
C VAL A 19 -36.60 12.44 -0.58
N VAL A 20 -37.22 11.70 0.34
CA VAL A 20 -37.32 10.23 0.25
C VAL A 20 -38.11 9.83 -1.00
N LEU A 21 -39.24 10.47 -1.31
CA LEU A 21 -40.01 10.22 -2.54
C LEU A 21 -39.23 10.58 -3.82
N CYS A 22 -38.40 11.63 -3.81
CA CYS A 22 -37.52 11.98 -4.94
C CYS A 22 -36.43 10.92 -5.17
N PHE A 23 -35.83 10.39 -4.10
CA PHE A 23 -34.88 9.28 -4.20
C PHE A 23 -35.57 7.98 -4.66
N PHE A 24 -36.73 7.64 -4.09
CA PHE A 24 -37.48 6.45 -4.52
C PHE A 24 -38.01 6.55 -5.95
N THR A 25 -38.39 7.74 -6.44
CA THR A 25 -38.87 7.90 -7.83
C THR A 25 -37.73 7.95 -8.84
N GLN A 26 -36.53 8.42 -8.48
CA GLN A 26 -35.32 8.27 -9.31
C GLN A 26 -34.90 6.80 -9.42
N ASP A 27 -34.97 6.04 -8.32
CA ASP A 27 -34.66 4.61 -8.32
C ASP A 27 -35.73 3.78 -9.07
N ILE A 28 -37.02 4.10 -8.89
CA ILE A 28 -38.12 3.37 -9.55
C ILE A 28 -38.20 3.67 -11.05
N ALA A 29 -37.89 4.89 -11.51
CA ALA A 29 -37.88 5.22 -12.94
C ALA A 29 -36.77 4.47 -13.72
N TRP A 30 -35.74 3.98 -13.03
CA TRP A 30 -34.71 3.08 -13.58
C TRP A 30 -34.91 1.60 -13.22
N ALA A 31 -35.78 1.26 -12.25
CA ALA A 31 -36.00 -0.10 -11.78
C ALA A 31 -37.06 -0.91 -12.55
N VAL A 32 -37.84 -0.31 -13.46
CA VAL A 32 -38.94 -1.03 -14.16
C VAL A 32 -38.45 -1.98 -15.28
N ASN A 33 -37.14 -2.11 -15.50
CA ASN A 33 -36.55 -3.23 -16.28
C ASN A 33 -35.42 -3.97 -15.54
N GLY A 34 -35.33 -3.83 -14.22
CA GLY A 34 -34.28 -4.45 -13.41
C GLY A 34 -34.76 -5.68 -12.66
N SER A 35 -34.73 -6.85 -13.30
CA SER A 35 -34.65 -8.11 -12.53
C SER A 35 -33.39 -8.07 -11.66
N SER A 36 -33.53 -8.30 -10.36
CA SER A 36 -32.43 -8.23 -9.39
C SER A 36 -31.27 -9.15 -9.80
N LEU A 37 -30.13 -8.53 -10.14
CA LEU A 37 -28.91 -9.17 -10.63
C LEU A 37 -28.35 -10.23 -9.65
N TRP A 38 -28.70 -10.15 -8.37
CA TRP A 38 -28.33 -11.13 -7.34
C TRP A 38 -28.97 -12.51 -7.54
N SER A 39 -30.12 -12.60 -8.21
CA SER A 39 -30.78 -13.89 -8.50
C SER A 39 -30.17 -14.63 -9.70
N VAL A 40 -29.37 -13.94 -10.52
CA VAL A 40 -28.69 -14.52 -11.70
C VAL A 40 -27.28 -15.03 -11.35
N ILE A 41 -26.70 -14.62 -10.21
CA ILE A 41 -25.33 -14.98 -9.80
C ILE A 41 -25.28 -16.31 -9.02
N ASN A 42 -26.38 -16.76 -8.39
CA ASN A 42 -26.44 -18.03 -7.64
C ASN A 42 -26.85 -19.26 -8.49
N GLY A 43 -26.86 -19.15 -9.81
CA GLY A 43 -27.02 -20.31 -10.68
C GLY A 43 -25.66 -20.94 -10.95
N ASN A 44 -25.41 -22.13 -10.38
CA ASN A 44 -24.34 -23.06 -10.74
C ASN A 44 -23.80 -22.81 -12.16
N ARG A 45 -22.68 -22.09 -12.27
CA ARG A 45 -21.92 -21.97 -13.50
C ARG A 45 -20.55 -22.57 -13.26
N VAL A 46 -20.42 -23.78 -13.77
CA VAL A 46 -19.16 -24.29 -14.33
C VAL A 46 -18.64 -23.18 -15.25
N LEU A 47 -17.64 -22.42 -14.77
CA LEU A 47 -16.96 -21.40 -15.57
C LEU A 47 -15.95 -22.11 -16.46
N ASP A 48 -16.38 -22.46 -17.66
CA ASP A 48 -15.47 -22.61 -18.79
C ASP A 48 -16.05 -21.85 -19.99
N ALA A 49 -15.75 -20.55 -20.01
CA ALA A 49 -16.00 -19.65 -21.14
C ALA A 49 -14.81 -18.70 -21.22
N ASN A 50 -13.69 -19.23 -21.74
CA ASN A 50 -12.45 -18.55 -22.12
C ASN A 50 -11.96 -17.49 -21.13
N ALA A 51 -11.21 -17.93 -20.12
CA ALA A 51 -10.38 -17.05 -19.31
C ALA A 51 -9.63 -16.04 -20.20
N ARG A 52 -9.58 -14.78 -19.77
CA ARG A 52 -8.88 -13.75 -20.55
C ARG A 52 -7.41 -14.12 -20.67
N ASP A 53 -6.84 -13.85 -21.84
CA ASP A 53 -5.43 -14.04 -22.10
C ASP A 53 -4.58 -13.18 -21.16
N PHE A 54 -3.82 -13.83 -20.29
CA PHE A 54 -2.91 -13.21 -19.33
C PHE A 54 -1.48 -13.02 -19.90
N THR A 55 -1.17 -13.56 -21.08
CA THR A 55 0.17 -13.45 -21.68
C THR A 55 0.48 -12.03 -22.13
N ASN A 56 -0.55 -11.24 -22.41
CA ASN A 56 -0.42 -9.80 -22.55
C ASN A 56 -0.83 -9.09 -21.24
N LEU A 57 0.15 -8.83 -20.39
CA LEU A 57 -0.03 -8.16 -19.10
C LEU A 57 -0.75 -6.81 -19.20
N ALA A 58 -0.60 -6.08 -20.31
CA ALA A 58 -1.31 -4.81 -20.52
C ALA A 58 -2.83 -4.98 -20.72
N LYS A 59 -3.31 -6.22 -20.91
CA LYS A 59 -4.74 -6.56 -20.97
C LYS A 59 -5.30 -7.02 -19.62
N ILE A 60 -4.46 -7.28 -18.63
CA ILE A 60 -4.94 -7.56 -17.27
C ILE A 60 -5.48 -6.25 -16.70
N ARG A 61 -6.74 -6.28 -16.29
CA ARG A 61 -7.47 -5.15 -15.72
C ARG A 61 -7.56 -5.33 -14.22
N ILE A 62 -7.03 -4.35 -13.49
CA ILE A 62 -7.12 -4.25 -12.04
C ILE A 62 -8.03 -3.08 -11.71
N PRO A 63 -9.14 -3.27 -10.96
CA PRO A 63 -9.99 -2.16 -10.56
C PRO A 63 -9.25 -1.17 -9.67
N ASP A 64 -9.41 0.13 -9.93
CA ASP A 64 -8.73 1.22 -9.20
C ASP A 64 -9.11 1.27 -7.72
N ASP A 65 -10.20 0.63 -7.33
CA ASP A 65 -10.63 0.49 -5.94
C ASP A 65 -9.94 -0.65 -5.19
N TYR A 66 -9.25 -1.55 -5.90
CA TYR A 66 -8.57 -2.70 -5.31
C TYR A 66 -7.05 -2.54 -5.33
N GLY A 67 -6.48 -1.89 -6.34
CA GLY A 67 -5.04 -1.65 -6.38
C GLY A 67 -4.59 -0.83 -7.58
N ILE A 68 -3.30 -0.47 -7.55
CA ILE A 68 -2.60 0.29 -8.58
C ILE A 68 -1.50 -0.60 -9.16
N VAL A 69 -1.45 -0.71 -10.49
CA VAL A 69 -0.34 -1.39 -11.16
C VAL A 69 0.87 -0.47 -11.15
N LYS A 70 1.96 -0.91 -10.53
CA LYS A 70 3.19 -0.13 -10.36
C LYS A 70 4.19 -0.35 -11.48
N GLU A 71 4.24 -1.56 -12.00
CA GLU A 71 5.21 -1.96 -13.02
C GLU A 71 4.65 -3.12 -13.85
N ILE A 72 4.96 -3.10 -15.16
CA ILE A 72 4.70 -4.21 -16.08
C ILE A 72 5.97 -4.48 -16.88
N HIS A 73 6.38 -5.74 -16.91
CA HIS A 73 7.43 -6.22 -17.80
C HIS A 73 6.92 -7.44 -18.58
N ASN A 74 6.83 -7.32 -19.91
CA ASN A 74 6.37 -8.41 -20.76
C ASN A 74 7.50 -8.90 -21.67
N THR A 75 7.82 -10.19 -21.59
CA THR A 75 8.86 -10.84 -22.40
C THR A 75 8.30 -11.80 -23.43
N GLY A 76 6.98 -12.09 -23.39
CA GLY A 76 6.36 -13.13 -24.21
C GLY A 76 6.72 -14.57 -23.82
N SER A 77 7.38 -14.77 -22.67
CA SER A 77 7.87 -16.09 -22.18
C SER A 77 6.77 -17.10 -21.83
N GLY A 78 5.48 -16.72 -21.92
CA GLY A 78 4.32 -17.55 -21.57
C GLY A 78 4.14 -17.78 -20.06
N LYS A 79 5.20 -17.65 -19.24
CA LYS A 79 5.12 -17.65 -17.78
C LYS A 79 4.94 -16.22 -17.27
N VAL A 80 3.99 -16.05 -16.34
CA VAL A 80 3.62 -14.76 -15.75
C VAL A 80 3.59 -14.88 -14.23
N ILE A 81 4.28 -13.95 -13.56
CA ILE A 81 4.18 -13.76 -12.11
C ILE A 81 3.57 -12.38 -11.83
N ILE A 82 2.46 -12.35 -11.12
CA ILE A 82 1.89 -11.10 -10.59
C ILE A 82 2.33 -10.98 -9.13
N ASN A 83 3.14 -10.00 -8.81
CA ASN A 83 3.53 -9.70 -7.43
C ASN A 83 2.58 -8.65 -6.83
N ILE A 84 1.89 -9.01 -5.75
CA ILE A 84 1.03 -8.11 -5.00
C ILE A 84 1.74 -7.73 -3.69
N GLN A 85 1.96 -6.42 -3.48
CA GLN A 85 2.65 -5.92 -2.31
C GLN A 85 1.76 -6.02 -1.07
N ASP A 86 2.23 -6.67 -0.02
CA ASP A 86 1.54 -6.75 1.26
C ASP A 86 2.16 -5.79 2.28
N THR A 87 1.41 -4.76 2.66
CA THR A 87 1.77 -3.85 3.76
C THR A 87 1.29 -4.43 5.09
N HIS A 88 1.69 -5.67 5.40
CA HIS A 88 1.17 -6.58 6.43
C HIS A 88 0.25 -6.02 7.54
N PRO A 89 0.62 -4.99 8.33
CA PRO A 89 -0.24 -4.45 9.39
C PRO A 89 -1.55 -3.78 8.90
N ASN A 90 -1.70 -3.47 7.61
CA ASN A 90 -2.84 -2.71 7.10
C ASN A 90 -4.03 -3.62 6.73
N LEU A 91 -5.11 -3.56 7.50
CA LEU A 91 -6.31 -4.37 7.23
C LEU A 91 -6.96 -4.04 5.88
N ASN A 92 -7.03 -2.76 5.50
CA ASN A 92 -7.65 -2.35 4.23
C ASN A 92 -6.83 -2.88 3.03
N ALA A 93 -5.51 -2.94 3.16
CA ALA A 93 -4.66 -3.58 2.16
C ALA A 93 -4.98 -5.07 2.03
N GLN A 94 -5.17 -5.79 3.15
CA GLN A 94 -5.53 -7.21 3.14
C GLN A 94 -6.90 -7.47 2.47
N GLU A 95 -7.90 -6.63 2.75
CA GLU A 95 -9.19 -6.69 2.06
C GLU A 95 -9.05 -6.47 0.55
N SER A 96 -8.23 -5.48 0.16
CA SER A 96 -7.92 -5.20 -1.24
C SER A 96 -7.21 -6.39 -1.91
N ILE A 97 -6.22 -7.01 -1.26
CA ILE A 97 -5.55 -8.23 -1.75
C ILE A 97 -6.59 -9.34 -1.98
N SER A 98 -7.51 -9.57 -1.03
CA SER A 98 -8.57 -10.57 -1.20
C SER A 98 -9.44 -10.31 -2.43
N LYS A 99 -9.80 -9.05 -2.71
CA LYS A 99 -10.58 -8.66 -3.91
C LYS A 99 -9.77 -8.78 -5.20
N LEU A 100 -8.47 -8.50 -5.16
CA LEU A 100 -7.55 -8.73 -6.27
C LEU A 100 -7.48 -10.22 -6.63
N LEU A 101 -7.33 -11.09 -5.62
CA LEU A 101 -7.32 -12.54 -5.82
C LEU A 101 -8.63 -13.06 -6.42
N GLU A 102 -9.76 -12.56 -5.94
CA GLU A 102 -11.09 -12.86 -6.52
C GLU A 102 -11.17 -12.49 -7.99
N THR A 103 -10.73 -11.28 -8.33
CA THR A 103 -10.72 -10.78 -9.71
C THR A 103 -9.83 -11.64 -10.60
N LEU A 104 -8.62 -11.98 -10.12
CA LEU A 104 -7.65 -12.76 -10.87
C LEU A 104 -8.08 -14.22 -11.06
N GLU A 105 -8.75 -14.83 -10.07
CA GLU A 105 -9.34 -16.16 -10.21
C GLU A 105 -10.47 -16.16 -11.24
N ASN A 106 -11.42 -15.24 -11.10
CA ASN A 106 -12.65 -15.24 -11.89
C ASN A 106 -12.41 -14.80 -13.34
N GLU A 107 -11.51 -13.85 -13.60
CA GLU A 107 -11.31 -13.29 -14.94
C GLU A 107 -10.11 -13.90 -15.70
N TYR A 108 -9.08 -14.38 -15.00
CA TYR A 108 -7.82 -14.82 -15.59
C TYR A 108 -7.45 -16.27 -15.20
N ASN A 109 -8.36 -17.00 -14.55
CA ASN A 109 -8.19 -18.40 -14.18
C ASN A 109 -6.93 -18.63 -13.32
N LEU A 110 -6.64 -17.72 -12.40
CA LEU A 110 -5.58 -17.90 -11.40
C LEU A 110 -5.83 -19.19 -10.59
N LYS A 111 -4.79 -20.03 -10.48
CA LYS A 111 -4.84 -21.28 -9.70
C LYS A 111 -3.75 -21.43 -8.65
N LEU A 112 -2.73 -20.57 -8.65
CA LEU A 112 -1.61 -20.66 -7.72
C LEU A 112 -1.32 -19.29 -7.12
N VAL A 113 -1.38 -19.22 -5.80
CA VAL A 113 -0.92 -18.07 -5.03
C VAL A 113 0.22 -18.53 -4.13
N SER A 114 1.38 -17.92 -4.31
CA SER A 114 2.58 -18.12 -3.51
C SER A 114 2.67 -17.04 -2.42
N LEU A 115 3.03 -17.44 -1.20
CA LEU A 115 2.98 -16.60 -0.02
C LEU A 115 4.36 -16.46 0.64
N GLU A 116 4.75 -15.24 0.98
CA GLU A 116 5.80 -14.96 1.95
C GLU A 116 5.37 -15.44 3.36
N GLY A 117 6.32 -15.87 4.19
CA GLY A 117 6.06 -16.29 5.57
C GLY A 117 5.30 -17.61 5.67
N ALA A 118 5.23 -18.38 4.60
CA ALA A 118 4.66 -19.73 4.61
C ALA A 118 5.62 -20.71 3.97
N LEU A 119 5.58 -21.96 4.41
CA LEU A 119 6.37 -23.07 3.88
C LEU A 119 5.46 -24.17 3.33
N GLY A 120 5.67 -24.55 2.07
CA GLY A 120 4.99 -25.70 1.45
C GLY A 120 3.48 -25.49 1.23
N PRO A 121 2.70 -26.56 1.00
CA PRO A 121 1.24 -26.43 0.85
C PRO A 121 0.60 -25.76 2.07
N VAL A 122 -0.25 -24.76 1.83
CA VAL A 122 -1.00 -24.06 2.89
C VAL A 122 -2.42 -24.61 2.89
N ASP A 123 -2.74 -25.41 3.91
CA ASP A 123 -3.98 -26.19 3.97
C ASP A 123 -5.05 -25.52 4.85
N THR A 124 -6.07 -24.96 4.20
CA THR A 124 -7.23 -24.31 4.83
C THR A 124 -8.43 -25.26 5.00
N SER A 125 -8.28 -26.54 4.67
CA SER A 125 -9.39 -27.52 4.63
C SER A 125 -10.15 -27.62 5.94
N LEU A 126 -9.43 -27.49 7.07
CA LEU A 126 -10.01 -27.48 8.42
C LEU A 126 -11.06 -26.38 8.61
N PHE A 127 -10.87 -25.22 8.00
CA PHE A 127 -11.85 -24.12 8.09
C PHE A 127 -12.95 -24.28 7.04
N GLN A 128 -12.62 -24.83 5.87
CA GLN A 128 -13.56 -25.06 4.79
C GLN A 128 -14.55 -26.20 5.08
N SER A 129 -14.25 -27.11 6.02
CA SER A 129 -15.13 -28.24 6.38
C SER A 129 -16.43 -27.80 7.09
N HIS A 130 -16.53 -26.56 7.53
CA HIS A 130 -17.75 -26.03 8.11
C HIS A 130 -18.82 -25.82 7.00
N PRO A 131 -20.05 -26.32 7.17
CA PRO A 131 -21.06 -26.32 6.11
C PRO A 131 -21.54 -24.91 5.73
N ASP A 132 -21.65 -24.01 6.71
CA ASP A 132 -22.17 -22.66 6.48
C ASP A 132 -21.10 -21.63 6.09
N LYS A 133 -21.33 -20.95 4.97
CA LYS A 133 -20.39 -19.96 4.40
C LYS A 133 -20.23 -18.70 5.24
N GLN A 134 -21.32 -18.21 5.83
CA GLN A 134 -21.32 -16.93 6.52
C GLN A 134 -20.49 -16.98 7.83
N PRO A 135 -20.66 -17.98 8.73
CA PRO A 135 -19.78 -18.15 9.88
C PRO A 135 -18.29 -18.32 9.50
N ARG A 136 -17.98 -19.11 8.45
CA ARG A 136 -16.60 -19.24 7.94
C ARG A 136 -15.99 -17.89 7.60
N LYS A 137 -16.74 -17.06 6.85
CA LYS A 137 -16.31 -15.74 6.43
C LYS A 137 -16.10 -14.80 7.62
N ASP A 138 -17.03 -14.75 8.56
CA ASP A 138 -16.96 -13.83 9.71
C ASP A 138 -15.77 -14.15 10.62
N ILE A 139 -15.51 -15.44 10.86
CA ILE A 139 -14.40 -15.88 11.70
C ILE A 139 -13.06 -15.73 10.98
N ALA A 140 -12.99 -16.08 9.68
CA ALA A 140 -11.79 -15.85 8.90
C ALA A 140 -11.45 -14.35 8.86
N TYR A 141 -12.45 -13.49 8.69
CA TYR A 141 -12.27 -12.04 8.74
C TYR A 141 -11.77 -11.58 10.12
N TYR A 142 -12.30 -12.14 11.21
CA TYR A 142 -11.79 -11.89 12.57
C TYR A 142 -10.32 -12.28 12.71
N PHE A 143 -9.92 -13.47 12.27
CA PHE A 143 -8.51 -13.91 12.32
C PHE A 143 -7.61 -13.06 11.42
N MET A 144 -8.09 -12.65 10.25
CA MET A 144 -7.36 -11.74 9.37
C MET A 144 -7.14 -10.39 10.06
N ARG A 145 -8.19 -9.80 10.66
CA ARG A 145 -8.11 -8.56 11.45
C ARG A 145 -7.16 -8.68 12.63
N ARG A 146 -7.08 -9.85 13.27
CA ARG A 146 -6.14 -10.14 14.38
C ARG A 146 -4.75 -10.53 13.91
N GLY A 147 -4.44 -10.46 12.62
CA GLY A 147 -3.11 -10.76 12.08
C GLY A 147 -2.78 -12.25 11.95
N LYS A 148 -3.68 -13.16 12.34
CA LYS A 148 -3.41 -14.60 12.44
C LYS A 148 -3.42 -15.33 11.11
N ILE A 149 -4.16 -14.82 10.14
CA ILE A 149 -4.18 -15.31 8.76
C ILE A 149 -4.02 -14.13 7.80
N ASN A 150 -3.46 -14.36 6.62
CA ASN A 150 -3.33 -13.36 5.57
C ASN A 150 -4.56 -13.33 4.64
N ALA A 151 -4.58 -12.37 3.72
CA ALA A 151 -5.65 -12.14 2.76
C ALA A 151 -5.92 -13.33 1.85
N ALA A 152 -4.89 -14.08 1.45
CA ALA A 152 -5.05 -15.24 0.58
C ALA A 152 -5.68 -16.42 1.32
N GLU A 153 -5.29 -16.65 2.57
CA GLU A 153 -5.93 -17.62 3.47
C GLU A 153 -7.38 -17.23 3.76
N TYR A 154 -7.63 -15.95 4.08
CA TYR A 154 -8.99 -15.42 4.25
C TYR A 154 -9.84 -15.62 2.99
N TYR A 155 -9.31 -15.28 1.81
CA TYR A 155 -10.00 -15.45 0.54
C TYR A 155 -10.37 -16.92 0.31
N LYS A 156 -9.41 -17.84 0.48
CA LYS A 156 -9.64 -19.27 0.30
C LYS A 156 -10.59 -19.88 1.34
N ILE A 157 -10.66 -19.35 2.56
CA ILE A 157 -11.61 -19.82 3.58
C ILE A 157 -13.02 -19.26 3.31
N SER A 158 -13.09 -17.98 2.97
CA SER A 158 -14.35 -17.26 2.78
C SER A 158 -15.05 -17.61 1.47
N GLN A 159 -14.28 -18.00 0.45
CA GLN A 159 -14.76 -18.47 -0.85
C GLN A 159 -14.44 -19.94 -1.02
N ASP A 160 -15.30 -20.73 -1.68
CA ASP A 160 -14.95 -22.09 -2.10
C ASP A 160 -14.01 -22.04 -3.32
N SER A 161 -12.87 -21.36 -3.15
CA SER A 161 -11.90 -21.06 -4.20
C SER A 161 -11.13 -22.31 -4.64
N ALA A 162 -10.84 -22.40 -5.94
CA ALA A 162 -10.02 -23.44 -6.52
C ALA A 162 -8.52 -23.09 -6.50
N ILE A 163 -8.13 -21.95 -5.92
CA ILE A 163 -6.74 -21.55 -5.77
C ILE A 163 -5.99 -22.49 -4.82
N ASN A 164 -4.81 -22.91 -5.24
CA ASN A 164 -3.81 -23.52 -4.38
C ASN A 164 -2.95 -22.44 -3.74
N LEU A 165 -2.85 -22.49 -2.40
CA LEU A 165 -1.96 -21.65 -1.63
C LEU A 165 -0.67 -22.41 -1.37
N PHE A 166 0.46 -21.77 -1.64
CA PHE A 166 1.78 -22.36 -1.48
C PHE A 166 2.73 -21.38 -0.79
N GLY A 167 3.37 -21.83 0.28
CA GLY A 167 4.40 -21.10 0.96
C GLY A 167 5.72 -21.12 0.20
N ALA A 168 6.19 -19.93 -0.17
CA ALA A 168 7.39 -19.75 -0.98
C ALA A 168 8.69 -19.80 -0.17
N GLU A 169 8.63 -19.80 1.16
CA GLU A 169 9.81 -19.62 2.00
C GLU A 169 10.83 -20.74 1.90
N ASN A 170 12.06 -20.41 2.31
CA ASN A 170 13.05 -21.38 2.73
C ASN A 170 13.15 -21.36 4.26
N ASP A 171 12.94 -22.51 4.91
CA ASP A 171 12.88 -22.60 6.38
C ASP A 171 14.14 -22.05 7.08
N SER A 172 15.33 -22.38 6.57
CA SER A 172 16.59 -21.92 7.15
C SER A 172 16.78 -20.41 7.02
N LEU A 173 16.52 -19.85 5.83
CA LEU A 173 16.62 -18.41 5.60
C LEU A 173 15.57 -17.65 6.41
N TYR A 174 14.33 -18.13 6.45
CA TYR A 174 13.24 -17.51 7.20
C TYR A 174 13.57 -17.46 8.70
N ARG A 175 13.94 -18.59 9.31
CA ARG A 175 14.31 -18.64 10.74
C ARG A 175 15.53 -17.79 11.06
N ALA A 176 16.53 -17.75 10.18
CA ALA A 176 17.70 -16.89 10.35
C ALA A 176 17.31 -15.40 10.27
N ASN A 177 16.37 -15.05 9.39
CA ASN A 177 15.86 -13.69 9.25
C ASN A 177 15.09 -13.26 10.50
N VAL A 178 14.17 -14.11 10.99
CA VAL A 178 13.42 -13.91 12.25
C VAL A 178 14.37 -13.73 13.42
N LYS A 179 15.39 -14.60 13.54
CA LYS A 179 16.40 -14.50 14.60
C LYS A 179 17.13 -13.15 14.56
N SER A 180 17.58 -12.72 13.39
CA SER A 180 18.27 -11.43 13.21
C SER A 180 17.35 -10.25 13.55
N TYR A 181 16.06 -10.35 13.21
CA TYR A 181 15.06 -9.35 13.60
C TYR A 181 14.92 -9.28 15.13
N ILE A 182 14.70 -10.41 15.81
CA ILE A 182 14.60 -10.46 17.28
C ILE A 182 15.88 -9.90 17.94
N GLU A 183 17.05 -10.26 17.42
CA GLU A 183 18.34 -9.75 17.91
C GLU A 183 18.48 -8.24 17.70
N SER A 184 17.89 -7.67 16.63
CA SER A 184 17.86 -6.22 16.43
C SER A 184 16.94 -5.48 17.39
N LEU A 185 15.91 -6.14 17.93
CA LEU A 185 15.00 -5.57 18.91
C LEU A 185 15.62 -5.49 20.32
N ASN A 186 16.65 -6.29 20.61
CA ASN A 186 17.34 -6.27 21.89
C ASN A 186 17.98 -4.91 22.15
N GLY A 187 17.46 -4.18 23.14
CA GLY A 187 17.93 -2.83 23.44
C GLY A 187 17.45 -1.76 22.46
N LYS A 188 16.44 -2.03 21.61
CA LYS A 188 15.91 -1.06 20.63
C LYS A 188 15.64 0.32 21.23
N GLY A 189 15.00 0.40 22.40
CA GLY A 189 14.72 1.68 23.05
C GLY A 189 15.99 2.46 23.42
N HIS A 190 17.05 1.77 23.83
CA HIS A 190 18.34 2.37 24.14
C HIS A 190 19.07 2.83 22.86
N VAL A 191 19.08 2.00 21.81
CA VAL A 191 19.69 2.35 20.51
C VAL A 191 18.94 3.50 19.84
N HIS A 192 17.61 3.51 19.88
CA HIS A 192 16.80 4.60 19.33
C HIS A 192 17.10 5.90 20.06
N LYS A 193 17.21 5.87 21.41
CA LYS A 193 17.65 7.03 22.20
C LYS A 193 19.03 7.53 21.77
N ALA A 194 20.00 6.62 21.58
CA ALA A 194 21.33 6.97 21.11
C ALA A 194 21.32 7.68 19.74
N VAL A 195 20.57 7.17 18.77
CA VAL A 195 20.46 7.84 17.46
C VAL A 195 19.80 9.22 17.59
N MET A 196 18.80 9.36 18.45
CA MET A 196 18.14 10.65 18.72
C MET A 196 19.09 11.66 19.39
N GLU A 197 20.02 11.21 20.23
CA GLU A 197 21.09 12.05 20.79
C GLU A 197 22.04 12.55 19.69
N LEU A 198 22.46 11.69 18.75
CA LEU A 198 23.25 12.12 17.58
C LEU A 198 22.48 13.12 16.70
N LYS A 199 21.20 12.87 16.44
CA LYS A 199 20.34 13.79 15.67
C LYS A 199 20.18 15.14 16.37
N LYS A 200 20.12 15.15 17.71
CA LYS A 200 20.10 16.38 18.50
C LYS A 200 21.41 17.15 18.37
N ALA A 201 22.56 16.47 18.44
CA ALA A 201 23.87 17.10 18.21
C ALA A 201 23.97 17.71 16.81
N VAL A 202 23.56 16.97 15.76
CA VAL A 202 23.47 17.49 14.38
C VAL A 202 22.50 18.67 14.28
N SER A 203 21.35 18.63 14.95
CA SER A 203 20.40 19.74 14.97
C SER A 203 21.00 21.01 15.61
N ASN A 204 21.73 20.87 16.72
CA ASN A 204 22.44 21.98 17.36
C ASN A 204 23.51 22.58 16.45
N LEU A 205 24.28 21.72 15.76
CA LEU A 205 25.23 22.15 14.74
C LEU A 205 24.52 22.91 13.61
N LYS A 206 23.34 22.47 13.15
CA LYS A 206 22.58 23.18 12.11
C LYS A 206 22.16 24.57 12.59
N GLN A 207 21.80 24.72 13.87
CA GLN A 207 21.52 26.03 14.45
C GLN A 207 22.74 26.97 14.46
N ARG A 208 23.96 26.44 14.50
CA ARG A 208 25.19 27.26 14.52
C ARG A 208 25.77 27.51 13.12
N ILE A 209 25.75 26.49 12.26
CA ILE A 209 26.51 26.45 11.01
C ILE A 209 25.65 26.93 9.82
N TYR A 210 24.39 26.48 9.74
CA TYR A 210 23.57 26.78 8.57
C TYR A 210 23.27 28.28 8.42
N SER A 211 23.32 28.74 7.17
CA SER A 211 22.72 29.99 6.75
C SER A 211 21.21 30.06 7.08
N LYS A 212 20.66 31.27 7.12
CA LYS A 212 19.22 31.49 7.34
C LYS A 212 18.35 30.73 6.34
N THR A 213 18.78 30.67 5.08
CA THR A 213 18.06 29.97 4.01
C THR A 213 18.05 28.46 4.23
N LEU A 214 19.19 27.86 4.58
CA LEU A 214 19.27 26.42 4.87
C LEU A 214 18.44 26.04 6.09
N LYS A 215 18.41 26.87 7.14
CA LYS A 215 17.53 26.66 8.30
C LYS A 215 16.04 26.71 7.93
N GLN A 216 15.66 27.62 7.03
CA GLN A 216 14.27 27.70 6.55
C GLN A 216 13.88 26.46 5.74
N LEU A 217 14.78 25.98 4.88
CA LEU A 217 14.56 24.76 4.09
C LEU A 217 14.39 23.54 5.01
N ASP A 218 15.30 23.35 5.96
CA ASP A 218 15.21 22.28 6.96
C ASP A 218 13.94 22.37 7.81
N GLY A 219 13.56 23.58 8.24
CA GLY A 219 12.33 23.82 8.99
C GLY A 219 11.08 23.46 8.18
N LYS A 220 11.06 23.77 6.87
CA LYS A 220 9.96 23.38 5.98
C LYS A 220 9.90 21.87 5.75
N LYS A 221 11.06 21.21 5.61
CA LYS A 221 11.15 19.74 5.53
C LYS A 221 10.57 19.10 6.79
N LEU A 222 10.94 19.62 7.97
CA LEU A 222 10.40 19.12 9.25
C LEU A 222 8.89 19.33 9.36
N GLN A 223 8.38 20.53 9.06
CA GLN A 223 6.94 20.82 9.07
C GLN A 223 6.15 19.86 8.16
N TYR A 224 6.70 19.50 7.01
CA TYR A 224 6.06 18.53 6.12
C TYR A 224 6.08 17.11 6.71
N ARG A 225 7.23 16.66 7.23
CA ARG A 225 7.35 15.34 7.88
C ARG A 225 6.47 15.19 9.12
N THR A 226 6.15 16.29 9.80
CA THR A 226 5.28 16.31 10.99
C THR A 226 3.83 16.70 10.67
N ASP A 227 3.40 16.57 9.41
CA ASP A 227 2.05 16.89 8.91
C ASP A 227 1.54 18.30 9.29
N THR A 228 2.45 19.22 9.57
CA THR A 228 2.15 20.60 9.96
C THR A 228 1.84 21.47 8.74
N ILE A 229 2.42 21.13 7.58
CA ILE A 229 2.08 21.72 6.29
C ILE A 229 1.65 20.61 5.34
N SER A 230 0.73 20.94 4.44
CA SER A 230 0.28 19.98 3.43
C SER A 230 1.39 19.64 2.44
N PHE A 231 1.27 18.47 1.79
CA PHE A 231 2.09 18.10 0.65
C PHE A 231 2.13 19.24 -0.38
N LYS A 232 0.96 19.76 -0.77
CA LYS A 232 0.84 20.86 -1.72
C LYS A 232 1.66 22.11 -1.33
N GLU A 233 1.61 22.51 -0.06
CA GLU A 233 2.39 23.65 0.45
C GLU A 233 3.90 23.42 0.38
N TYR A 234 4.37 22.24 0.81
CA TYR A 234 5.79 21.90 0.79
C TYR A 234 6.34 21.87 -0.65
N TRP A 235 5.58 21.27 -1.56
CA TRP A 235 5.96 21.16 -2.97
C TRP A 235 5.99 22.50 -3.69
N LYS A 236 5.01 23.39 -3.43
CA LYS A 236 5.06 24.77 -3.94
C LYS A 236 6.30 25.51 -3.45
N TYR A 237 6.66 25.32 -2.18
CA TYR A 237 7.87 25.91 -1.62
C TYR A 237 9.13 25.41 -2.35
N LEU A 238 9.30 24.10 -2.53
CA LEU A 238 10.44 23.54 -3.27
C LEU A 238 10.48 24.00 -4.73
N GLY A 239 9.34 24.01 -5.43
CA GLY A 239 9.25 24.52 -6.80
C GLY A 239 9.62 26.01 -6.92
N SER A 240 9.33 26.82 -5.90
CA SER A 240 9.77 28.23 -5.85
C SER A 240 11.29 28.37 -5.68
N LEU A 241 11.90 27.52 -4.84
CA LEU A 241 13.36 27.50 -4.64
C LEU A 241 14.08 26.97 -5.87
N ALA A 242 13.59 25.90 -6.49
CA ALA A 242 14.15 25.33 -7.71
C ALA A 242 14.22 26.37 -8.84
N ARG A 243 13.13 27.12 -9.05
CA ARG A 243 13.09 28.25 -10.00
C ARG A 243 14.10 29.35 -9.66
N SER A 244 14.17 29.75 -8.39
CA SER A 244 15.11 30.76 -7.92
C SER A 244 16.57 30.33 -8.09
N CYS A 245 16.85 29.04 -7.91
CA CYS A 245 18.16 28.42 -8.07
C CYS A 245 18.51 28.05 -9.52
N ARG A 246 17.59 28.29 -10.48
CA ARG A 246 17.72 27.88 -11.89
C ARG A 246 17.99 26.38 -12.06
N ILE A 247 17.41 25.56 -11.19
CA ILE A 247 17.46 24.10 -11.31
C ILE A 247 16.47 23.69 -12.40
N ASN A 248 16.92 22.87 -13.33
CA ASN A 248 16.08 22.37 -14.42
C ASN A 248 15.17 21.26 -13.89
N ILE A 249 13.89 21.56 -13.69
CA ILE A 249 12.94 20.57 -13.18
C ILE A 249 12.62 19.47 -14.19
N ASN A 250 12.99 19.63 -15.46
CA ASN A 250 12.82 18.56 -16.46
C ASN A 250 13.71 17.35 -16.18
N ASP A 251 14.72 17.49 -15.32
CA ASP A 251 15.58 16.38 -14.90
C ASP A 251 14.86 15.46 -13.88
N TYR A 252 13.70 15.89 -13.38
CA TYR A 252 12.89 15.18 -12.37
C TYR A 252 11.47 14.95 -12.90
N ALA A 253 11.26 13.82 -13.58
CA ALA A 253 10.04 13.56 -14.35
C ALA A 253 8.78 13.51 -13.46
N ASN A 254 8.85 12.82 -12.33
CA ASN A 254 7.73 12.65 -11.40
C ASN A 254 7.44 13.95 -10.63
N VAL A 255 8.48 14.64 -10.18
CA VAL A 255 8.38 15.98 -9.56
C VAL A 255 7.69 16.95 -10.52
N LYS A 256 8.13 16.98 -11.79
CA LYS A 256 7.53 17.83 -12.81
C LYS A 256 6.06 17.49 -13.03
N ALA A 257 5.73 16.21 -13.20
CA ALA A 257 4.35 15.77 -13.44
C ALA A 257 3.40 16.22 -12.31
N ILE A 258 3.84 16.13 -11.05
CA ILE A 258 3.06 16.64 -9.90
C ILE A 258 2.91 18.16 -9.91
N LEU A 259 3.98 18.91 -10.20
CA LEU A 259 3.88 20.37 -10.23
C LEU A 259 2.91 20.83 -11.34
N GLU A 260 3.01 20.22 -12.51
CA GLU A 260 2.11 20.51 -13.62
C GLU A 260 0.66 20.11 -13.27
N ALA A 261 0.46 18.94 -12.65
CA ALA A 261 -0.86 18.52 -12.17
C ALA A 261 -1.44 19.50 -11.13
N SER A 262 -0.63 19.98 -10.18
CA SER A 262 -1.06 20.96 -9.18
C SER A 262 -1.43 22.31 -9.80
N ASP A 263 -0.68 22.77 -10.81
CA ASP A 263 -0.99 24.01 -11.52
C ASP A 263 -2.29 23.88 -12.33
N ILE A 264 -2.54 22.70 -12.91
CA ILE A 264 -3.80 22.40 -13.62
C ILE A 264 -4.98 22.30 -12.64
N GLU A 265 -4.80 21.65 -11.50
CA GLU A 265 -5.81 21.51 -10.44
C GLU A 265 -6.35 22.88 -10.02
N GLU A 266 -5.48 23.88 -9.84
CA GLU A 266 -5.84 25.23 -9.38
C GLU A 266 -6.69 26.04 -10.36
N ARG A 267 -6.57 25.75 -11.65
CA ARG A 267 -7.32 26.44 -12.71
C ARG A 267 -8.53 25.66 -13.21
N THR A 268 -8.77 24.45 -12.72
CA THR A 268 -9.83 23.56 -13.20
C THR A 268 -11.08 23.65 -12.30
N ASP A 269 -12.23 24.03 -12.86
CA ASP A 269 -13.52 23.82 -12.19
C ASP A 269 -13.98 22.38 -12.44
N PHE A 270 -13.76 21.50 -11.47
CA PHE A 270 -14.14 20.08 -11.56
C PHE A 270 -15.65 19.87 -11.71
N SER A 271 -16.47 20.76 -11.16
CA SER A 271 -17.93 20.67 -11.32
C SER A 271 -18.35 21.06 -12.74
N ALA A 272 -17.67 22.04 -13.34
CA ALA A 272 -17.85 22.37 -14.74
C ALA A 272 -17.32 21.26 -15.66
N ALA A 273 -16.16 20.68 -15.36
CA ALA A 273 -15.59 19.56 -16.11
C ALA A 273 -16.56 18.37 -16.20
N GLU A 274 -17.26 18.05 -15.11
CA GLU A 274 -18.26 16.97 -15.10
C GLU A 274 -19.48 17.30 -15.98
N ARG A 275 -19.97 18.54 -15.94
CA ARG A 275 -21.07 18.98 -16.82
C ARG A 275 -20.65 18.96 -18.29
N GLU A 276 -19.44 19.43 -18.58
CA GLU A 276 -18.83 19.42 -19.91
C GLU A 276 -18.66 18.00 -20.43
N ARG A 277 -18.22 17.05 -19.58
CA ARG A 277 -18.11 15.63 -19.90
C ARG A 277 -19.44 15.02 -20.30
N GLN A 278 -20.49 15.26 -19.50
CA GLN A 278 -21.82 14.76 -19.79
C GLN A 278 -22.35 15.32 -21.11
N ALA A 279 -22.16 16.63 -21.34
CA ALA A 279 -22.54 17.27 -22.60
C ALA A 279 -21.78 16.71 -23.82
N LEU A 280 -20.47 16.42 -23.66
CA LEU A 280 -19.66 15.82 -24.72
C LEU A 280 -20.10 14.39 -25.03
N ILE A 281 -20.34 13.56 -24.02
CA ILE A 281 -20.84 12.19 -24.20
C ILE A 281 -22.19 12.20 -24.93
N GLU A 282 -23.10 13.10 -24.55
CA GLU A 282 -24.40 13.24 -25.22
C GLU A 282 -24.29 13.67 -26.68
N LEU A 283 -23.35 14.59 -26.98
CA LEU A 283 -23.09 15.03 -28.34
C LEU A 283 -22.46 13.92 -29.18
N LEU A 284 -21.44 13.24 -28.65
CA LEU A 284 -20.78 12.09 -29.28
C LEU A 284 -21.77 10.96 -29.57
N ALA A 285 -22.62 10.60 -28.61
CA ALA A 285 -23.63 9.56 -28.78
C ALA A 285 -24.64 9.86 -29.91
N LYS A 286 -24.85 11.14 -30.25
CA LYS A 286 -25.70 11.58 -31.37
C LYS A 286 -24.96 11.68 -32.70
N THR A 287 -23.64 11.88 -32.66
CA THR A 287 -22.81 12.18 -33.83
C THR A 287 -22.11 10.95 -34.38
N LEU A 288 -21.71 10.03 -33.50
CA LEU A 288 -20.97 8.82 -33.85
C LEU A 288 -21.86 7.81 -34.62
N PRO A 289 -21.24 6.97 -35.46
CA PRO A 289 -21.87 5.77 -35.98
C PRO A 289 -22.46 4.91 -34.85
N LYS A 290 -23.52 4.16 -35.15
CA LYS A 290 -24.27 3.38 -34.15
C LYS A 290 -23.39 2.41 -33.35
N GLU A 291 -22.42 1.77 -34.00
CA GLU A 291 -21.49 0.82 -33.34
C GLU A 291 -20.53 1.54 -32.38
N ASP A 292 -19.99 2.69 -32.79
CA ASP A 292 -19.10 3.51 -31.96
C ASP A 292 -19.85 4.13 -30.77
N ALA A 293 -21.09 4.56 -30.97
CA ALA A 293 -21.95 5.06 -29.90
C ALA A 293 -22.28 3.97 -28.86
N GLN A 294 -22.51 2.73 -29.29
CA GLN A 294 -22.71 1.59 -28.39
C GLN A 294 -21.43 1.28 -27.59
N THR A 295 -20.27 1.33 -28.25
CA THR A 295 -18.96 1.15 -27.61
C THR A 295 -18.71 2.22 -26.55
N LEU A 296 -18.93 3.49 -26.88
CA LEU A 296 -18.81 4.62 -25.96
C LEU A 296 -19.73 4.47 -24.72
N LEU A 297 -20.95 3.97 -24.89
CA LEU A 297 -21.86 3.70 -23.78
C LEU A 297 -21.34 2.57 -22.87
N ALA A 298 -20.81 1.49 -23.45
CA ALA A 298 -20.22 0.39 -22.69
C ALA A 298 -18.98 0.82 -21.89
N GLU A 299 -18.13 1.65 -22.49
CA GLU A 299 -16.96 2.24 -21.81
C GLU A 299 -17.37 3.22 -20.72
N SER A 300 -18.38 4.06 -20.96
CA SER A 300 -18.92 4.97 -19.95
C SER A 300 -19.48 4.22 -18.74
N MET A 301 -20.13 3.08 -18.96
CA MET A 301 -20.57 2.19 -17.88
C MET A 301 -19.37 1.56 -17.15
N SER A 302 -18.36 1.09 -17.90
CA SER A 302 -17.15 0.50 -17.31
C SER A 302 -16.41 1.51 -16.42
N PHE A 303 -16.29 2.76 -16.88
CA PHE A 303 -15.74 3.86 -16.09
C PHE A 303 -16.56 4.14 -14.83
N LYS A 304 -17.90 4.23 -14.93
CA LYS A 304 -18.78 4.43 -13.76
C LYS A 304 -18.68 3.30 -12.73
N LEU A 305 -18.35 2.09 -13.18
CA LEU A 305 -18.13 0.92 -12.33
C LEU A 305 -16.68 0.81 -11.80
N GLY A 306 -15.81 1.80 -12.06
CA GLY A 306 -14.42 1.79 -11.60
C GLY A 306 -13.53 0.75 -12.30
N ARG A 307 -13.94 0.26 -13.47
CA ARG A 307 -13.22 -0.76 -14.26
C ARG A 307 -12.28 -0.17 -15.31
N THR A 308 -12.31 1.14 -15.48
CA THR A 308 -11.50 1.86 -16.46
C THR A 308 -10.83 3.03 -15.77
N GLU A 309 -9.51 3.09 -15.89
CA GLU A 309 -8.71 4.18 -15.32
C GLU A 309 -9.21 5.54 -15.87
N PRO A 310 -9.34 6.57 -15.01
CA PRO A 310 -9.77 7.89 -15.44
C PRO A 310 -8.99 8.45 -16.62
N ALA A 311 -7.66 8.36 -16.62
CA ALA A 311 -6.83 8.89 -17.70
C ALA A 311 -7.16 8.21 -19.05
N VAL A 312 -7.32 6.89 -19.06
CA VAL A 312 -7.68 6.12 -20.26
C VAL A 312 -9.03 6.56 -20.82
N PHE A 313 -10.07 6.61 -19.97
CA PHE A 313 -11.42 6.95 -20.41
C PHE A 313 -11.50 8.37 -20.99
N HIS A 314 -10.95 9.37 -20.29
CA HIS A 314 -11.09 10.75 -20.73
C HIS A 314 -10.18 11.08 -21.93
N ASN A 315 -9.00 10.44 -22.05
CA ASN A 315 -8.20 10.55 -23.27
C ASN A 315 -8.93 9.93 -24.48
N HIS A 316 -9.65 8.83 -24.30
CA HIS A 316 -10.47 8.26 -25.36
C HIS A 316 -11.64 9.19 -25.73
N LEU A 317 -12.34 9.79 -24.75
CA LEU A 317 -13.37 10.80 -25.03
C LEU A 317 -12.83 11.96 -25.85
N ARG A 318 -11.65 12.49 -25.47
CA ARG A 318 -10.97 13.57 -26.22
C ARG A 318 -10.64 13.13 -27.64
N GLN A 319 -10.14 11.91 -27.82
CA GLN A 319 -9.83 11.37 -29.15
C GLN A 319 -11.09 11.23 -30.02
N LEU A 320 -12.18 10.67 -29.49
CA LEU A 320 -13.46 10.57 -30.18
C LEU A 320 -13.99 11.95 -30.59
N ALA A 321 -13.90 12.95 -29.71
CA ALA A 321 -14.30 14.32 -30.01
C ALA A 321 -13.49 14.91 -31.18
N VAL A 322 -12.15 14.82 -31.11
CA VAL A 322 -11.25 15.34 -32.16
C VAL A 322 -11.51 14.64 -33.50
N THR A 323 -11.61 13.31 -33.51
CA THR A 323 -11.88 12.53 -34.74
C THR A 323 -13.27 12.80 -35.32
N SER A 324 -14.24 13.17 -34.48
CA SER A 324 -15.60 13.56 -34.91
C SER A 324 -15.71 15.04 -35.29
N GLY A 325 -14.61 15.78 -35.33
CA GLY A 325 -14.58 17.21 -35.67
C GLY A 325 -15.22 18.12 -34.60
N ILE A 326 -15.36 17.65 -33.36
CA ILE A 326 -15.87 18.45 -32.24
C ILE A 326 -14.74 19.30 -31.68
N ASP A 327 -14.97 20.62 -31.57
CA ASP A 327 -14.00 21.55 -31.01
C ASP A 327 -13.89 21.39 -29.49
N MET A 328 -12.75 20.86 -29.03
CA MET A 328 -12.45 20.73 -27.60
C MET A 328 -12.27 22.08 -26.89
N GLY A 329 -12.06 23.18 -27.62
CA GLY A 329 -12.05 24.54 -27.07
C GLY A 329 -13.38 24.96 -26.43
N LEU A 330 -14.49 24.29 -26.79
CA LEU A 330 -15.81 24.48 -26.16
C LEU A 330 -15.94 23.76 -24.80
N TYR A 331 -14.98 22.90 -24.46
CA TYR A 331 -14.95 22.09 -23.24
C TYR A 331 -13.63 22.34 -22.46
N PRO A 332 -13.37 23.59 -22.03
CA PRO A 332 -12.08 23.96 -21.45
C PRO A 332 -11.81 23.30 -20.10
N ASN A 333 -12.82 23.10 -19.25
CA ASN A 333 -12.64 22.46 -17.94
C ASN A 333 -12.45 20.95 -18.08
N LEU A 334 -13.15 20.30 -19.00
CA LEU A 334 -12.95 18.89 -19.32
C LEU A 334 -11.57 18.65 -19.93
N SER A 335 -11.11 19.53 -20.82
CA SER A 335 -9.77 19.46 -21.38
C SER A 335 -8.71 19.61 -20.28
N SER A 336 -8.88 20.60 -19.40
CA SER A 336 -8.00 20.82 -18.24
C SER A 336 -8.03 19.63 -17.28
N TYR A 337 -9.20 19.08 -16.97
CA TYR A 337 -9.35 17.90 -16.12
C TYR A 337 -8.69 16.66 -16.73
N THR A 338 -8.82 16.47 -18.04
CA THR A 338 -8.20 15.34 -18.74
C THR A 338 -6.67 15.48 -18.75
N ASP A 339 -6.13 16.70 -18.87
CA ASP A 339 -4.69 16.96 -18.71
C ASP A 339 -4.24 16.66 -17.27
N TYR A 340 -5.03 17.10 -16.27
CA TYR A 340 -4.76 16.87 -14.84
C TYR A 340 -4.63 15.37 -14.51
N ILE A 341 -5.64 14.57 -14.88
CA ILE A 341 -5.61 13.13 -14.56
C ILE A 341 -4.53 12.39 -15.33
N SER A 342 -4.17 12.85 -16.55
CA SER A 342 -3.08 12.24 -17.33
C SER A 342 -1.72 12.51 -16.69
N ARG A 343 -1.47 13.74 -16.22
CA ARG A 343 -0.23 14.05 -15.49
C ARG A 343 -0.16 13.34 -14.15
N HIS A 344 -1.30 13.15 -13.49
CA HIS A 344 -1.36 12.39 -12.26
C HIS A 344 -1.10 10.89 -12.49
N SER A 345 -1.61 10.30 -13.58
CA SER A 345 -1.36 8.88 -13.91
C SER A 345 0.09 8.60 -14.30
N ASP A 346 0.82 9.59 -14.82
CA ASP A 346 2.24 9.46 -15.18
C ASP A 346 3.17 9.37 -13.96
N VAL A 347 2.68 9.66 -12.74
CA VAL A 347 3.51 9.70 -11.53
C VAL A 347 3.79 8.29 -10.99
N ILE A 348 5.06 7.90 -11.04
CA ILE A 348 5.59 6.73 -10.35
C ILE A 348 5.95 7.15 -8.92
N ILE A 349 5.06 6.83 -7.97
CA ILE A 349 5.20 7.24 -6.56
C ILE A 349 6.54 6.83 -5.93
N ASP A 350 7.12 5.70 -6.33
CA ASP A 350 8.36 5.20 -5.72
C ASP A 350 9.55 6.05 -6.15
N ASP A 351 9.58 6.45 -7.42
CA ASP A 351 10.60 7.34 -7.99
C ASP A 351 10.38 8.79 -7.55
N LEU A 352 9.13 9.21 -7.30
CA LEU A 352 8.80 10.55 -6.85
C LEU A 352 9.54 10.96 -5.57
N PHE A 353 9.57 10.09 -4.55
CA PHE A 353 10.22 10.42 -3.28
C PHE A 353 11.73 10.49 -3.43
N MET A 354 12.31 9.64 -4.28
CA MET A 354 13.72 9.69 -4.61
C MET A 354 14.06 11.01 -5.32
N GLU A 355 13.32 11.36 -6.38
CA GLU A 355 13.50 12.63 -7.10
C GLU A 355 13.30 13.83 -6.17
N LEU A 356 12.37 13.75 -5.20
CA LEU A 356 12.14 14.81 -4.22
C LEU A 356 13.38 15.02 -3.33
N ASP A 357 13.97 13.95 -2.80
CA ASP A 357 15.18 14.07 -1.99
C ASP A 357 16.38 14.55 -2.82
N GLU A 358 16.50 14.12 -4.07
CA GLU A 358 17.51 14.61 -5.00
C GLU A 358 17.33 16.10 -5.32
N LEU A 359 16.08 16.55 -5.54
CA LEU A 359 15.76 17.96 -5.74
C LEU A 359 16.08 18.79 -4.50
N VAL A 360 15.71 18.31 -3.31
CA VAL A 360 16.05 18.98 -2.04
C VAL A 360 17.56 19.12 -1.91
N PHE A 361 18.32 18.06 -2.18
CA PHE A 361 19.78 18.11 -2.13
C PHE A 361 20.37 19.05 -3.19
N ALA A 362 19.85 19.03 -4.42
CA ALA A 362 20.26 19.95 -5.48
C ALA A 362 19.99 21.42 -5.13
N ILE A 363 18.89 21.71 -4.42
CA ILE A 363 18.59 23.04 -3.87
C ILE A 363 19.60 23.39 -2.77
N GLN A 364 19.85 22.48 -1.82
CA GLN A 364 20.82 22.70 -0.74
C GLN A 364 22.23 22.98 -1.29
N GLU A 365 22.66 22.26 -2.32
CA GLU A 365 23.95 22.46 -3.02
C GLU A 365 24.13 23.88 -3.55
N LYS A 366 23.06 24.56 -3.95
CA LYS A 366 23.12 25.97 -4.39
C LYS A 366 23.24 26.97 -3.24
N TYR A 367 22.90 26.56 -2.02
CA TYR A 367 22.91 27.40 -0.83
C TYR A 367 24.05 27.10 0.13
N PHE A 368 24.78 25.98 -0.04
CA PHE A 368 25.98 25.71 0.75
C PHE A 368 27.06 26.76 0.49
N ALA A 369 27.44 27.48 1.53
CA ALA A 369 28.51 28.46 1.52
C ALA A 369 29.89 27.81 1.75
N ASN A 370 29.93 26.60 2.32
CA ASN A 370 31.17 25.89 2.64
C ASN A 370 30.92 24.37 2.79
N ASP A 371 32.02 23.60 2.86
CA ASP A 371 31.97 22.13 2.97
C ASP A 371 31.40 21.62 4.30
N ASP A 372 31.37 22.45 5.35
CA ASP A 372 30.80 22.03 6.63
C ASP A 372 29.26 22.03 6.60
N GLU A 373 28.64 23.00 5.91
CA GLU A 373 27.19 22.97 5.65
C GLU A 373 26.80 21.75 4.82
N ARG A 374 27.61 21.41 3.80
CA ARG A 374 27.43 20.22 2.97
C ARG A 374 27.56 18.93 3.78
N LEU A 375 28.63 18.79 4.58
CA LEU A 375 28.81 17.64 5.45
C LEU A 375 27.64 17.49 6.43
N LEU A 376 27.15 18.59 7.00
CA LEU A 376 26.09 18.54 8.00
C LEU A 376 24.74 18.12 7.42
N ALA A 377 24.45 18.48 6.17
CA ALA A 377 23.30 17.96 5.43
C ALA A 377 23.43 16.46 5.18
N ASP A 378 24.60 16.00 4.77
CA ASP A 378 24.89 14.57 4.55
C ASP A 378 24.77 13.77 5.85
N LEU A 379 25.36 14.23 6.96
CA LEU A 379 25.23 13.62 8.29
C LEU A 379 23.76 13.49 8.72
N SER A 380 22.95 14.52 8.45
CA SER A 380 21.52 14.46 8.75
C SER A 380 20.83 13.33 7.98
N ARG A 381 21.12 13.19 6.69
CA ARG A 381 20.55 12.11 5.85
C ARG A 381 21.02 10.73 6.33
N ARG A 382 22.32 10.58 6.60
CA ARG A 382 22.87 9.32 7.13
C ARG A 382 22.18 8.89 8.42
N LEU A 383 21.94 9.83 9.35
CA LEU A 383 21.22 9.53 10.59
C LEU A 383 19.74 9.24 10.40
N ASP A 384 19.06 9.88 9.44
CA ASP A 384 17.69 9.50 9.05
C ASP A 384 17.66 8.04 8.57
N ILE A 385 18.55 7.67 7.65
CA ILE A 385 18.64 6.30 7.12
C ILE A 385 18.99 5.29 8.22
N ILE A 386 19.87 5.63 9.19
CA ILE A 386 20.16 4.75 10.33
C ILE A 386 18.92 4.51 11.20
N VAL A 387 18.10 5.54 11.44
CA VAL A 387 16.82 5.34 12.17
C VAL A 387 15.95 4.36 11.40
N ASP A 388 15.74 4.59 10.11
CA ASP A 388 14.86 3.76 9.29
C ASP A 388 15.39 2.31 9.16
N LEU A 389 16.70 2.15 9.06
CA LEU A 389 17.36 0.84 9.08
C LEU A 389 17.09 0.12 10.42
N LEU A 390 17.39 0.76 11.55
CA LEU A 390 17.23 0.17 12.89
C LEU A 390 15.77 -0.12 13.26
N ASP A 391 14.85 0.68 12.74
CA ASP A 391 13.42 0.50 12.98
C ASP A 391 12.77 -0.48 11.98
N ALA A 392 13.57 -1.13 11.11
CA ALA A 392 13.13 -2.03 10.05
C ALA A 392 12.25 -1.37 8.95
N LYS A 393 12.29 -0.04 8.82
CA LYS A 393 11.44 0.78 7.93
C LYS A 393 12.12 1.17 6.62
N ILE A 394 13.38 0.83 6.43
CA ILE A 394 14.15 1.33 5.29
C ILE A 394 13.50 0.94 3.95
N VAL A 395 13.41 1.89 3.04
CA VAL A 395 12.98 1.65 1.67
C VAL A 395 14.16 1.21 0.81
N ASN A 396 13.89 0.53 -0.30
CA ASN A 396 14.93 -0.01 -1.18
C ASN A 396 15.93 1.06 -1.68
N SER A 397 15.48 2.27 -1.98
CA SER A 397 16.35 3.38 -2.45
C SER A 397 17.35 3.82 -1.38
N ASP A 398 16.92 3.95 -0.12
CA ASP A 398 17.80 4.32 0.98
C ASP A 398 18.73 3.17 1.38
N LEU A 399 18.30 1.92 1.22
CA LEU A 399 19.18 0.76 1.40
C LEU A 399 20.27 0.71 0.34
N ASP A 400 19.96 1.03 -0.92
CA ASP A 400 20.97 1.15 -1.98
C ASP A 400 21.95 2.30 -1.69
N TYR A 401 21.44 3.44 -1.24
CA TYR A 401 22.27 4.57 -0.80
C TYR A 401 23.21 4.15 0.34
N TYR A 402 22.67 3.48 1.36
CA TYR A 402 23.43 2.93 2.47
C TYR A 402 24.54 1.98 2.00
N ASN A 403 24.19 1.01 1.15
CA ASN A 403 25.13 -0.01 0.65
C ASN A 403 26.23 0.60 -0.23
N SER A 404 25.88 1.57 -1.08
CA SER A 404 26.84 2.25 -1.97
C SER A 404 27.85 3.13 -1.23
N ARG A 405 27.51 3.58 -0.01
CA ARG A 405 28.34 4.44 0.84
C ARG A 405 28.63 3.81 2.20
N LYS A 406 28.74 2.49 2.28
CA LYS A 406 28.77 1.76 3.55
C LYS A 406 29.81 2.28 4.56
N GLU A 407 30.98 2.71 4.11
CA GLU A 407 32.04 3.26 4.97
C GLU A 407 31.63 4.58 5.67
N ASP A 408 30.78 5.38 5.03
CA ASP A 408 30.27 6.64 5.56
C ASP A 408 29.26 6.43 6.69
N PHE A 409 28.65 5.24 6.76
CA PHE A 409 27.67 4.85 7.77
C PHE A 409 28.31 4.14 8.97
N TYR A 410 29.61 3.85 8.94
CA TYR A 410 30.28 3.30 10.11
C TYR A 410 30.19 4.28 11.28
N PRO A 411 29.83 3.82 12.50
CA PRO A 411 29.68 4.70 13.65
C PRO A 411 30.94 5.52 13.95
N ALA A 412 32.13 4.96 13.69
CA ALA A 412 33.39 5.69 13.80
C ALA A 412 33.51 6.85 12.78
N SER A 413 33.04 6.66 11.55
CA SER A 413 33.01 7.71 10.52
C SER A 413 32.05 8.83 10.91
N ILE A 414 30.84 8.47 11.36
CA ILE A 414 29.83 9.42 11.86
C ILE A 414 30.37 10.21 13.06
N TYR A 415 30.97 9.53 14.02
CA TYR A 415 31.58 10.16 15.19
C TYR A 415 32.67 11.14 14.77
N LYS A 416 33.61 10.71 13.92
CA LYS A 416 34.68 11.56 13.41
C LYS A 416 34.13 12.83 12.75
N ASP A 417 33.13 12.70 11.89
CA ASP A 417 32.54 13.80 11.15
C ASP A 417 31.79 14.78 12.08
N ILE A 418 30.99 14.27 13.02
CA ILE A 418 30.29 15.11 14.00
C ILE A 418 31.29 15.80 14.93
N SER A 419 32.27 15.07 15.48
CA SER A 419 33.30 15.62 16.37
C SER A 419 34.15 16.68 15.68
N ARG A 420 34.49 16.50 14.39
CA ARG A 420 35.19 17.51 13.59
C ARG A 420 34.42 18.84 13.57
N LEU A 421 33.11 18.78 13.34
CA LEU A 421 32.26 19.98 13.32
C LEU A 421 32.09 20.56 14.73
N MET A 422 31.86 19.72 15.73
CA MET A 422 31.72 20.17 17.12
C MET A 422 32.96 20.91 17.63
N SER A 423 34.15 20.36 17.41
CA SER A 423 35.42 21.01 17.78
C SER A 423 35.64 22.32 17.04
N LYS A 424 35.29 22.40 15.74
CA LYS A 424 35.45 23.62 14.95
C LYS A 424 34.53 24.76 15.39
N TYR A 425 33.34 24.44 15.92
CA TYR A 425 32.31 25.41 16.29
C TYR A 425 32.08 25.52 17.80
N ASP A 426 33.06 25.07 18.61
CA ASP A 426 33.08 25.16 20.07
C ASP A 426 31.85 24.54 20.77
N ILE A 427 31.37 23.41 20.25
CA ILE A 427 30.28 22.64 20.86
C ILE A 427 30.86 21.47 21.65
N ASN A 428 30.59 21.43 22.95
CA ASN A 428 30.99 20.32 23.82
C ASN A 428 29.79 19.41 24.08
N ASP A 429 29.86 18.18 23.61
CA ASP A 429 28.91 17.10 23.90
C ASP A 429 29.66 15.77 23.89
N ASN A 430 29.23 14.79 24.68
CA ASN A 430 29.85 13.47 24.70
C ASN A 430 29.01 12.48 23.90
N LEU A 431 29.49 12.13 22.71
CA LEU A 431 28.78 11.23 21.79
C LEU A 431 29.31 9.79 21.80
N SER A 432 30.26 9.47 22.69
CA SER A 432 30.92 8.16 22.70
C SER A 432 29.92 7.03 22.97
N GLU A 433 29.06 7.21 23.97
CA GLU A 433 28.05 6.21 24.36
C GLU A 433 27.01 5.98 23.25
N PRO A 434 26.39 7.03 22.65
CA PRO A 434 25.50 6.84 21.50
C PRO A 434 26.13 6.10 20.32
N VAL A 435 27.39 6.41 20.00
CA VAL A 435 28.11 5.79 18.88
C VAL A 435 28.36 4.31 19.15
N GLU A 436 28.77 3.96 20.36
CA GLU A 436 28.96 2.56 20.75
C GLU A 436 27.65 1.76 20.74
N ALA A 437 26.54 2.36 21.19
CA ALA A 437 25.23 1.72 21.15
C ALA A 437 24.82 1.37 19.71
N ILE A 438 25.00 2.30 18.76
CA ILE A 438 24.73 2.06 17.33
C ILE A 438 25.70 1.01 16.77
N ALA A 439 26.99 1.06 17.12
CA ALA A 439 27.99 0.10 16.66
C ALA A 439 27.68 -1.35 17.08
N ARG A 440 27.07 -1.55 18.24
CA ARG A 440 26.62 -2.88 18.68
C ARG A 440 25.38 -3.37 17.93
N ALA A 441 24.48 -2.45 17.55
CA ALA A 441 23.19 -2.80 16.95
C ALA A 441 23.24 -2.98 15.43
N LEU A 442 24.05 -2.15 14.74
CA LEU A 442 24.08 -2.06 13.28
C LEU A 442 24.32 -3.42 12.58
N PRO A 443 25.28 -4.27 13.01
CA PRO A 443 25.53 -5.55 12.33
C PRO A 443 24.35 -6.53 12.30
N ASN A 444 23.51 -6.53 13.34
CA ASN A 444 22.33 -7.40 13.41
C ASN A 444 21.29 -7.00 12.37
N VAL A 445 21.11 -5.68 12.19
CA VAL A 445 20.16 -5.12 11.22
C VAL A 445 20.68 -5.27 9.78
N GLU A 446 21.97 -5.08 9.55
CA GLU A 446 22.59 -5.38 8.26
C GLU A 446 22.39 -6.85 7.88
N THR A 447 22.55 -7.76 8.86
CA THR A 447 22.32 -9.19 8.67
C THR A 447 20.86 -9.50 8.34
N PHE A 448 19.92 -8.84 9.01
CA PHE A 448 18.48 -8.94 8.72
C PHE A 448 18.17 -8.63 7.25
N TYR A 449 18.64 -7.49 6.73
CA TYR A 449 18.39 -7.10 5.33
C TYR A 449 19.16 -7.95 4.32
N ALA A 450 20.40 -8.36 4.65
CA ALA A 450 21.17 -9.27 3.80
C ALA A 450 20.50 -10.64 3.64
N ILE A 451 19.84 -11.15 4.69
CA ILE A 451 19.06 -12.40 4.62
C ILE A 451 17.73 -12.16 3.87
N ALA A 452 17.05 -11.03 4.08
CA ALA A 452 15.85 -10.69 3.34
C ALA A 452 16.07 -10.70 1.81
N HIS A 453 17.20 -10.16 1.33
CA HIS A 453 17.57 -10.26 -0.09
C HIS A 453 17.84 -11.70 -0.57
N LYS A 454 18.38 -12.57 0.28
CA LYS A 454 18.56 -13.99 -0.07
C LYS A 454 17.21 -14.70 -0.18
N ARG A 455 16.22 -14.31 0.66
CA ARG A 455 14.85 -14.84 0.60
C ARG A 455 14.16 -14.52 -0.72
N ASP A 456 14.45 -13.36 -1.35
CA ASP A 456 13.90 -13.02 -2.69
C ASP A 456 14.13 -14.15 -3.69
N SER A 457 15.38 -14.61 -3.80
CA SER A 457 15.76 -15.67 -4.75
C SER A 457 15.10 -17.00 -4.40
N ALA A 458 15.12 -17.37 -3.12
CA ALA A 458 14.52 -18.61 -2.65
C ALA A 458 13.00 -18.65 -2.91
N MET A 459 12.29 -17.54 -2.64
CA MET A 459 10.86 -17.45 -2.89
C MET A 459 10.53 -17.62 -4.38
N ILE A 460 11.28 -16.95 -5.26
CA ILE A 460 11.08 -17.08 -6.72
C ILE A 460 11.37 -18.49 -7.19
N ASP A 461 12.49 -19.09 -6.76
CA ASP A 461 12.87 -20.46 -7.14
C ASP A 461 11.79 -21.47 -6.73
N ASN A 462 11.29 -21.35 -5.50
CA ASN A 462 10.22 -22.21 -4.98
C ASN A 462 8.90 -22.00 -5.73
N THR A 463 8.51 -20.75 -6.00
CA THR A 463 7.30 -20.44 -6.78
C THR A 463 7.39 -21.00 -8.20
N LEU A 464 8.52 -20.82 -8.89
CA LEU A 464 8.71 -21.32 -10.26
C LEU A 464 8.74 -22.84 -10.33
N ALA A 465 9.40 -23.50 -9.37
CA ALA A 465 9.37 -24.96 -9.25
C ALA A 465 7.94 -25.47 -9.03
N LYS A 466 7.14 -24.77 -8.20
CA LYS A 466 5.74 -25.12 -7.97
C LYS A 466 4.87 -24.89 -9.22
N MET A 467 5.09 -23.80 -9.94
CA MET A 467 4.41 -23.54 -11.22
C MET A 467 4.69 -24.67 -12.23
N GLU A 468 5.94 -25.10 -12.34
CA GLU A 468 6.33 -26.19 -13.24
C GLU A 468 5.69 -27.52 -12.83
N SER A 469 5.77 -27.89 -11.55
CA SER A 469 5.15 -29.10 -11.01
C SER A 469 3.63 -29.14 -11.21
N ASP A 470 2.95 -28.00 -11.14
CA ASP A 470 1.50 -27.90 -11.27
C ASP A 470 1.04 -27.61 -12.72
N GLY A 471 1.99 -27.50 -13.67
CA GLY A 471 1.70 -27.14 -15.07
C GLY A 471 1.04 -25.76 -15.22
N ARG A 472 1.40 -24.79 -14.36
CA ARG A 472 0.82 -23.45 -14.33
C ARG A 472 1.70 -22.43 -15.04
N GLN A 473 1.05 -21.57 -15.82
CA GLN A 473 1.68 -20.45 -16.52
C GLN A 473 1.51 -19.13 -15.76
N LEU A 474 0.47 -18.99 -14.94
CA LEU A 474 0.19 -17.81 -14.13
C LEU A 474 0.28 -18.17 -12.64
N ALA A 475 1.04 -17.38 -11.89
CA ALA A 475 1.02 -17.38 -10.44
C ALA A 475 0.95 -15.95 -9.89
N VAL A 476 0.35 -15.81 -8.71
CA VAL A 476 0.44 -14.60 -7.91
C VAL A 476 1.43 -14.84 -6.79
N MET A 477 2.33 -13.91 -6.52
CA MET A 477 3.14 -13.87 -5.30
C MET A 477 2.63 -12.73 -4.41
N VAL A 478 2.21 -13.03 -3.18
CA VAL A 478 1.89 -12.02 -2.17
C VAL A 478 3.08 -11.89 -1.24
N THR A 479 3.78 -10.75 -1.31
CA THR A 479 5.03 -10.50 -0.57
C THR A 479 5.05 -9.09 -0.01
N GLY A 480 5.79 -8.88 1.07
CA GLY A 480 6.07 -7.56 1.63
C GLY A 480 6.67 -6.61 0.61
N GLY A 481 6.31 -5.32 0.73
CA GLY A 481 6.75 -4.27 -0.21
C GLY A 481 8.27 -4.19 -0.39
N PHE A 482 9.05 -4.54 0.64
CA PHE A 482 10.51 -4.60 0.60
C PHE A 482 11.04 -5.55 -0.49
N HIS A 483 10.46 -6.74 -0.62
CA HIS A 483 10.91 -7.80 -1.54
C HIS A 483 10.66 -7.46 -3.02
N THR A 484 9.75 -6.53 -3.31
CA THR A 484 9.28 -6.22 -4.66
C THR A 484 10.42 -5.91 -5.65
N LYS A 485 11.38 -5.06 -5.25
CA LYS A 485 12.49 -4.66 -6.13
C LYS A 485 13.41 -5.84 -6.45
N GLY A 486 13.73 -6.65 -5.45
CA GLY A 486 14.55 -7.86 -5.62
C GLY A 486 13.87 -8.88 -6.52
N ILE A 487 12.57 -9.12 -6.29
CA ILE A 487 11.75 -10.02 -7.10
C ILE A 487 11.67 -9.54 -8.55
N ALA A 488 11.27 -8.29 -8.78
CA ALA A 488 11.17 -7.71 -10.13
C ALA A 488 12.49 -7.82 -10.90
N ARG A 489 13.62 -7.48 -10.25
CA ARG A 489 14.96 -7.59 -10.85
C ARG A 489 15.28 -9.03 -11.25
N ILE A 490 15.09 -10.01 -10.37
CA ILE A 490 15.40 -11.43 -10.65
C ILE A 490 14.51 -11.97 -11.77
N LEU A 491 13.21 -11.63 -11.78
CA LEU A 491 12.29 -12.03 -12.85
C LEU A 491 12.69 -11.44 -14.20
N LYS A 492 13.07 -10.16 -14.22
CA LYS A 492 13.59 -9.47 -15.41
C LYS A 492 14.86 -10.12 -15.94
N GLU A 493 15.83 -10.41 -15.07
CA GLU A 493 17.09 -11.09 -15.41
C GLU A 493 16.84 -12.49 -16.00
N ARG A 494 15.80 -13.19 -15.53
CA ARG A 494 15.39 -14.52 -16.01
C ARG A 494 14.45 -14.47 -17.23
N GLY A 495 14.13 -13.28 -17.73
CA GLY A 495 13.24 -13.10 -18.88
C GLY A 495 11.79 -13.55 -18.63
N ILE A 496 11.31 -13.50 -17.38
CA ILE A 496 9.94 -13.88 -17.01
C ILE A 496 9.04 -12.64 -17.04
N SER A 497 7.84 -12.76 -17.62
CA SER A 497 6.88 -11.65 -17.60
C SER A 497 6.35 -11.44 -16.18
N TYR A 498 6.30 -10.19 -15.71
CA TYR A 498 5.74 -9.87 -14.39
C TYR A 498 4.98 -8.56 -14.33
N MET A 499 4.08 -8.49 -13.35
CA MET A 499 3.33 -7.30 -12.99
C MET A 499 3.46 -7.06 -11.49
N VAL A 500 3.69 -5.81 -11.08
CA VAL A 500 3.68 -5.41 -9.67
C VAL A 500 2.40 -4.64 -9.38
N ILE A 501 1.67 -5.05 -8.33
CA ILE A 501 0.44 -4.40 -7.88
C ILE A 501 0.61 -3.93 -6.44
N LEU A 502 0.34 -2.64 -6.21
CA LEU A 502 0.18 -2.08 -4.88
C LEU A 502 -1.32 -2.09 -4.53
N PRO A 503 -1.79 -2.86 -3.52
CA PRO A 503 -3.19 -2.85 -3.14
C PRO A 503 -3.60 -1.46 -2.62
N LYS A 504 -4.88 -1.12 -2.78
CA LYS A 504 -5.42 0.12 -2.24
C LYS A 504 -5.54 0.03 -0.73
N PHE A 505 -5.12 1.08 -0.04
CA PHE A 505 -5.28 1.21 1.41
C PHE A 505 -5.61 2.66 1.79
N SER A 506 -6.33 2.84 2.89
CA SER A 506 -6.64 4.18 3.41
C SER A 506 -5.50 4.74 4.27
N LYS A 507 -5.37 6.08 4.32
CA LYS A 507 -4.40 6.79 5.18
C LYS A 507 -4.71 6.71 6.68
N ALA A 508 -5.94 6.34 7.06
CA ALA A 508 -6.32 6.03 8.43
C ALA A 508 -6.44 4.50 8.56
N PRO A 509 -5.32 3.77 8.64
CA PRO A 509 -5.34 2.32 8.65
C PRO A 509 -6.05 1.80 9.90
N LEU A 510 -6.87 0.77 9.71
CA LEU A 510 -7.17 -0.15 10.79
C LEU A 510 -5.93 -1.05 10.95
N GLU A 511 -5.16 -0.82 12.00
CA GLU A 511 -3.91 -1.53 12.29
C GLU A 511 -4.19 -2.96 12.82
N ARG A 512 -3.39 -3.92 12.36
CA ARG A 512 -3.35 -5.31 12.83
C ARG A 512 -2.18 -5.47 13.82
N PRO A 513 -2.32 -6.27 14.89
CA PRO A 513 -1.28 -6.46 15.91
C PRO A 513 -0.15 -7.35 15.38
N TYR A 514 0.83 -6.75 14.72
CA TYR A 514 1.82 -7.49 13.95
C TYR A 514 3.01 -7.98 14.80
N ASP A 515 3.66 -7.07 15.54
CA ASP A 515 4.83 -7.39 16.35
C ASP A 515 4.54 -8.46 17.41
N ASP A 516 3.33 -8.46 17.98
CA ASP A 516 2.92 -9.44 18.97
C ASP A 516 2.91 -10.88 18.43
N ILE A 517 2.60 -11.04 17.13
CA ILE A 517 2.54 -12.35 16.48
C ILE A 517 3.95 -12.88 16.22
N ILE A 518 4.87 -12.03 15.74
CA ILE A 518 6.27 -12.44 15.51
C ILE A 518 6.96 -12.75 16.84
N LEU A 519 6.72 -11.92 17.85
CA LEU A 519 7.37 -12.05 19.16
C LEU A 519 6.74 -13.14 20.03
N ASN A 520 5.69 -13.81 19.54
CA ASN A 520 4.89 -14.80 20.26
C ASN A 520 4.49 -14.30 21.68
N LYS A 521 4.21 -13.00 21.80
CA LYS A 521 3.86 -12.39 23.08
C LYS A 521 2.44 -12.81 23.44
N ARG A 522 2.26 -13.50 24.58
CA ARG A 522 0.94 -13.76 25.17
C ARG A 522 0.43 -12.45 25.77
N GLU A 523 -0.64 -11.88 25.24
CA GLU A 523 -1.08 -10.50 25.56
C GLU A 523 -1.06 -10.17 27.06
N PRO A 524 -0.24 -9.18 27.44
CA PRO A 524 -0.53 -8.28 28.54
C PRO A 524 -0.70 -6.88 27.93
N PHE A 525 -1.81 -6.22 28.23
CA PHE A 525 -2.02 -4.81 27.89
C PHE A 525 -0.92 -3.95 28.52
N GLU A 526 0.15 -3.66 27.77
CA GLU A 526 1.11 -2.56 27.97
C GLU A 526 2.27 -2.72 26.97
N ASP A 527 2.09 -2.20 25.75
CA ASP A 527 3.11 -1.48 24.95
C ASP A 527 2.60 -1.24 23.52
N ILE A 528 1.59 -0.37 23.40
CA ILE A 528 1.18 0.21 22.13
C ILE A 528 2.11 1.39 21.86
N LEU A 529 3.36 1.10 21.46
CA LEU A 529 4.32 2.12 21.03
C LEU A 529 5.01 1.67 19.75
N SER A 530 4.42 2.05 18.62
CA SER A 530 5.03 2.69 17.45
C SER A 530 4.27 2.29 16.19
N LYS A 531 3.72 3.30 15.50
CA LYS A 531 2.87 3.11 14.32
C LYS A 531 3.70 3.11 13.05
N GLY A 532 3.49 2.06 12.26
CA GLY A 532 3.45 2.05 10.80
C GLY A 532 4.78 1.84 10.08
N ASP A 533 5.21 0.58 9.93
CA ASP A 533 6.44 0.17 9.23
C ASP A 533 6.25 -1.00 8.26
N TYR A 534 7.28 -1.24 7.43
CA TYR A 534 7.47 -2.50 6.72
C TYR A 534 8.00 -3.52 7.72
N TYR A 535 7.45 -4.73 7.72
CA TYR A 535 7.84 -5.73 8.70
C TYR A 535 8.00 -7.12 8.07
N LEU A 536 8.66 -8.05 8.79
CA LEU A 536 8.93 -9.43 8.36
C LEU A 536 7.72 -10.36 8.47
N GLN A 537 7.11 -10.85 7.38
CA GLN A 537 5.84 -11.58 7.46
C GLN A 537 5.82 -12.71 8.52
N ALA A 538 4.87 -12.63 9.46
CA ALA A 538 4.67 -13.65 10.49
C ALA A 538 4.27 -15.01 9.86
N PRO A 539 4.62 -16.14 10.50
CA PRO A 539 4.35 -17.44 9.92
C PRO A 539 2.85 -17.68 9.82
N SER A 540 2.39 -18.13 8.65
CA SER A 540 0.98 -18.51 8.45
C SER A 540 0.60 -19.70 9.34
N VAL A 541 -0.59 -19.65 9.94
CA VAL A 541 -1.13 -20.71 10.82
C VAL A 541 -1.34 -22.02 10.05
N PHE A 542 -1.65 -21.94 8.76
CA PHE A 542 -1.89 -23.11 7.90
C PHE A 542 -0.64 -23.61 7.16
N SER A 543 0.51 -23.02 7.43
CA SER A 543 1.77 -23.36 6.76
C SER A 543 2.55 -24.46 7.48
N GLY A 544 3.50 -25.07 6.76
CA GLY A 544 4.39 -26.10 7.31
C GLY A 544 5.34 -25.62 8.42
N PHE A 545 5.29 -24.35 8.83
CA PHE A 545 6.06 -23.86 9.98
C PHE A 545 5.49 -24.33 11.33
N GLN A 546 4.21 -24.69 11.41
CA GLN A 546 3.51 -24.90 12.68
C GLN A 546 3.42 -26.37 13.13
N PRO A 547 3.52 -26.66 14.44
CA PRO A 547 3.24 -27.99 15.00
C PRO A 547 1.75 -28.35 14.86
N ALA A 548 1.45 -29.65 14.69
CA ALA A 548 0.09 -30.15 14.51
C ALA A 548 -0.88 -29.82 15.66
N ASP A 549 -0.38 -29.58 16.88
CA ASP A 549 -1.23 -29.28 18.04
C ASP A 549 -1.73 -27.83 18.05
N GLU A 550 -0.97 -26.86 17.52
CA GLU A 550 -1.45 -25.47 17.39
C GLU A 550 -2.59 -25.35 16.37
N LEU A 551 -2.53 -26.12 15.28
CA LEU A 551 -3.60 -26.25 14.29
C LEU A 551 -4.90 -26.80 14.92
N LYS A 552 -4.80 -27.77 15.83
CA LYS A 552 -5.98 -28.30 16.55
C LYS A 552 -6.60 -27.25 17.46
N ILE A 553 -5.79 -26.45 18.17
CA ILE A 553 -6.28 -25.37 19.04
C ILE A 553 -6.98 -24.30 18.20
N ALA A 554 -6.38 -23.89 17.07
CA ALA A 554 -6.99 -22.95 16.14
C ALA A 554 -8.34 -23.46 15.62
N PHE A 555 -8.42 -24.74 15.27
CA PHE A 555 -9.65 -25.40 14.81
C PHE A 555 -10.74 -25.46 15.91
N LEU A 556 -10.39 -25.87 17.13
CA LEU A 556 -11.33 -25.89 18.26
C LEU A 556 -11.87 -24.48 18.56
N THR A 557 -11.01 -23.47 18.51
CA THR A 557 -11.40 -22.06 18.67
C THR A 557 -12.34 -21.62 17.55
N PHE A 558 -12.05 -22.02 16.31
CA PHE A 558 -12.92 -21.76 15.16
C PHE A 558 -14.30 -22.41 15.32
N CYS A 559 -14.39 -23.69 15.70
CA CYS A 559 -15.66 -24.37 15.93
C CYS A 559 -16.49 -23.71 17.05
N LEU A 560 -15.84 -23.31 18.14
CA LEU A 560 -16.51 -22.61 19.24
C LEU A 560 -17.04 -21.25 18.79
N LEU A 561 -16.23 -20.46 18.07
CA LEU A 561 -16.66 -19.19 17.50
C LEU A 561 -17.83 -19.37 16.51
N ALA A 562 -17.78 -20.38 15.64
CA ALA A 562 -18.84 -20.65 14.67
C ALA A 562 -20.17 -21.01 15.35
N ALA A 563 -20.13 -21.91 16.33
CA ALA A 563 -21.30 -22.27 17.12
C ALA A 563 -21.90 -21.07 17.86
N THR A 564 -21.07 -20.11 18.31
CA THR A 564 -21.56 -18.88 18.96
C THR A 564 -22.14 -17.86 17.97
N VAL A 565 -21.58 -17.76 16.76
CA VAL A 565 -22.10 -16.88 15.68
C VAL A 565 -23.47 -17.37 15.19
N GLU A 566 -23.68 -18.68 15.16
CA GLU A 566 -24.98 -19.29 14.83
C GLU A 566 -26.07 -19.01 15.88
N GLN A 567 -25.71 -18.69 17.14
CA GLN A 567 -26.66 -18.54 18.26
C GLN A 567 -27.03 -17.08 18.63
N GLU A 568 -27.11 -16.18 17.66
CA GLU A 568 -27.60 -14.79 17.82
C GLU A 568 -26.71 -13.85 18.67
N GLY A 569 -25.87 -13.07 17.99
CA GLY A 569 -25.24 -11.84 18.51
C GLY A 569 -23.73 -11.79 18.29
N ARG A 570 -23.14 -10.59 18.22
CA ARG A 570 -21.69 -10.40 18.10
C ARG A 570 -21.04 -10.66 19.47
N PHE A 571 -20.00 -11.51 19.50
CA PHE A 571 -19.24 -11.80 20.71
C PHE A 571 -17.73 -11.61 20.47
N ALA A 572 -17.01 -11.23 21.51
CA ALA A 572 -15.54 -11.30 21.55
C ALA A 572 -15.11 -12.55 22.32
N VAL A 573 -14.20 -13.34 21.75
CA VAL A 573 -13.54 -14.46 22.43
C VAL A 573 -12.12 -14.03 22.77
N ASN A 574 -11.73 -14.16 24.03
CA ASN A 574 -10.35 -13.93 24.46
C ASN A 574 -9.67 -15.27 24.77
N LEU A 575 -8.48 -15.47 24.21
CA LEU A 575 -7.65 -16.67 24.39
C LEU A 575 -6.68 -16.43 25.53
N LEU A 576 -6.94 -17.03 26.71
CA LEU A 576 -6.01 -17.05 27.84
C LEU A 576 -5.61 -18.51 28.14
N GLY A 577 -4.55 -18.99 27.49
CA GLY A 577 -4.06 -20.36 27.67
C GLY A 577 -5.13 -21.40 27.29
N ASP A 578 -5.36 -22.38 28.17
CA ASP A 578 -6.32 -23.49 27.95
C ASP A 578 -7.78 -23.15 28.34
N GLN A 579 -8.11 -21.87 28.55
CA GLN A 579 -9.45 -21.42 28.96
C GLN A 579 -10.05 -20.38 28.00
N PHE A 580 -11.36 -20.51 27.76
CA PHE A 580 -12.15 -19.64 26.88
C PHE A 580 -13.10 -18.77 27.71
N ILE A 581 -13.14 -17.47 27.42
CA ILE A 581 -14.14 -16.53 27.95
C ILE A 581 -14.90 -15.90 26.78
N ILE A 582 -16.23 -16.04 26.79
CA ILE A 582 -17.16 -15.50 25.77
C ILE A 582 -17.82 -14.24 26.34
N TYR A 583 -17.67 -13.09 25.68
CA TYR A 583 -18.30 -11.82 26.09
C TYR A 583 -19.48 -11.47 25.18
N LYS A 584 -20.68 -11.30 25.77
CA LYS A 584 -21.86 -10.72 25.10
C LYS A 584 -21.79 -9.20 25.19
N GLU A 585 -21.76 -8.50 24.05
CA GLU A 585 -22.01 -7.05 24.04
C GLU A 585 -23.47 -6.86 24.47
N LYS A 586 -23.69 -6.24 25.64
CA LYS A 586 -25.04 -6.00 26.17
C LYS A 586 -25.60 -4.79 25.42
N ASP A 587 -26.73 -4.97 24.74
CA ASP A 587 -27.51 -3.86 24.19
C ASP A 587 -27.68 -2.78 25.28
N THR A 588 -27.18 -1.59 25.03
CA THR A 588 -27.58 -0.39 25.77
C THR A 588 -29.08 -0.19 25.51
N ILE A 589 -29.90 -0.56 26.48
CA ILE A 589 -31.31 -0.20 26.55
C ILE A 589 -31.42 1.04 27.45
N ASP A 590 -31.95 2.11 26.83
CA ASP A 590 -32.33 3.46 27.30
C ASP A 590 -31.26 4.42 27.86
#